data_AF-A0A4U2YH54-F1
#
_entry.id   AF-A0A4U2YH54-F1
#
_cell.length_a   1.000
_cell.length_b   1.000
_cell.length_c   1.000
_cell.angle_alpha   90.00
_cell.angle_beta   90.00
_cell.angle_gamma   90.00
#
_symmetry.space_group_name_H-M   'P 1'
#
loop_
_entity.id
_entity.type
_entity.pdbx_description
1 polymer ?
#
loop_
_entity_poly.entity_id
_entity_poly.type
_entity_poly.pdbx_seq_one_letter_code
_entity_poly.pdbx_strand_id
1 'polypeptide(L)'
;PDRVGAEVIAKAEAELVRLAADHDPKDLTVLGRRILQIVDPERFEDEERRRLQGAERQAALRQRLRLRAVGDGLTRISGVLPDAVAARLATYLHAFTNPRLADGAVRGSADDAGTAEGEERGFGQAVNRPRRLAEAFGQLLETLDPKRLPIHGGDATNVTVTISLDALRDGLGVATLDNGVPGDGFEAITAAHARRLACNARIIPAVLGSDSEVLDLGR
;
A
#
# COMPACT_ATOMS: atom_id res chain seq x y z
N PRO A 1 36.28 9.33 7.35
CA PRO A 1 35.70 9.58 6.02
C PRO A 1 36.73 10.26 5.11
N ASP A 2 37.21 9.55 4.09
CA ASP A 2 38.45 9.90 3.34
C ASP A 2 38.32 11.14 2.45
N ARG A 3 37.17 11.81 2.48
CA ARG A 3 36.89 13.03 1.72
C ARG A 3 36.77 14.28 2.60
N VAL A 4 37.01 14.19 3.91
CA VAL A 4 36.86 15.33 4.82
C VAL A 4 38.06 16.27 4.73
N GLY A 5 37.83 17.52 4.29
CA GLY A 5 38.88 18.55 4.25
C GLY A 5 39.44 18.84 5.64
N ALA A 6 40.73 19.16 5.71
CA ALA A 6 41.46 19.36 6.97
C ALA A 6 40.82 20.40 7.89
N GLU A 7 40.22 21.45 7.33
CA GLU A 7 39.50 22.48 8.09
C GLU A 7 38.26 21.95 8.83
N VAL A 8 37.53 21.01 8.23
CA VAL A 8 36.33 20.41 8.84
C VAL A 8 36.73 19.45 9.96
N ILE A 9 37.85 18.74 9.80
CA ILE A 9 38.42 17.88 10.85
C ILE A 9 38.84 18.75 12.04
N ALA A 10 39.57 19.84 11.80
CA ALA A 10 40.00 20.74 12.87
C ALA A 10 38.83 21.37 13.64
N LYS A 11 37.76 21.78 12.94
CA LYS A 11 36.53 22.27 13.59
C LYS A 11 35.80 21.18 14.38
N ALA A 12 35.76 19.95 13.88
CA ALA A 12 35.16 18.82 14.58
C ALA A 12 35.95 18.42 15.83
N GLU A 13 37.27 18.44 15.77
CA GLU A 13 38.14 18.22 16.93
C GLU A 13 37.95 19.31 17.99
N ALA A 14 37.95 20.59 17.59
CA ALA A 14 37.73 21.70 18.51
C ALA A 14 36.37 21.60 19.23
N GLU A 15 35.32 21.23 18.49
CA GLU A 15 33.98 21.10 19.06
C GLU A 15 33.83 19.86 19.95
N LEU A 16 34.48 18.74 19.62
CA LEU A 16 34.52 17.56 20.50
C LEU A 16 35.31 17.81 21.78
N VAL A 17 36.42 18.56 21.71
CA VAL A 17 37.18 18.98 22.89
C VAL A 17 36.34 19.90 23.79
N ARG A 18 35.53 20.79 23.19
CA ARG A 18 34.58 21.62 23.93
C ARG A 18 33.52 20.78 24.64
N LEU A 19 32.90 19.83 23.92
CA LEU A 19 31.89 18.93 24.47
C LEU A 19 32.45 17.98 25.54
N ALA A 20 33.74 17.68 25.51
CA ALA A 20 34.40 16.82 26.50
C ALA A 20 34.49 17.44 27.90
N ALA A 21 34.26 18.74 28.04
CA ALA A 21 34.17 19.39 29.35
C ALA A 21 32.92 18.94 30.13
N ASP A 22 31.83 18.61 29.43
CA ASP A 22 30.51 18.36 30.02
C ASP A 22 30.01 16.91 29.83
N HIS A 23 30.68 16.11 28.99
CA HIS A 23 30.23 14.76 28.59
C HIS A 23 31.24 13.67 28.91
N ASP A 24 30.73 12.48 29.25
CA ASP A 24 31.57 11.30 29.45
C ASP A 24 32.07 10.70 28.11
N PRO A 25 33.08 9.80 28.12
CA PRO A 25 33.63 9.23 26.88
C PRO A 25 32.61 8.44 26.03
N LYS A 26 31.56 7.86 26.65
CA LYS A 26 30.51 7.14 25.90
C LYS A 26 29.62 8.13 25.18
N ASP A 27 29.21 9.21 25.83
CA ASP A 27 28.42 10.29 25.26
C ASP A 27 29.19 10.99 24.14
N LEU A 28 30.48 11.26 24.34
CA LEU A 28 31.38 11.78 23.31
C LEU A 28 31.47 10.86 22.09
N THR A 29 31.40 9.54 22.27
CA THR A 29 31.39 8.59 21.15
C THR A 29 30.08 8.70 20.35
N VAL A 30 28.95 8.95 21.01
CA VAL A 30 27.66 9.16 20.35
C VAL A 30 27.61 10.52 19.65
N LEU A 31 28.09 11.57 20.31
CA LEU A 31 28.18 12.93 19.78
C LEU A 31 29.15 13.01 18.60
N GLY A 32 30.29 12.32 18.69
CA GLY A 32 31.27 12.19 17.60
C GLY A 32 30.69 11.57 16.34
N ARG A 33 29.71 10.66 16.46
CA ARG A 33 28.99 10.10 15.30
C ARG A 33 28.06 11.12 14.63
N ARG A 34 27.66 12.17 15.34
CA ARG A 34 26.79 13.26 14.86
C ARG A 34 27.52 14.58 14.65
N ILE A 35 28.82 14.67 14.97
CA ILE A 35 29.57 15.94 14.97
C ILE A 35 29.58 16.62 13.60
N LEU A 36 29.57 15.83 12.51
CA LEU A 36 29.48 16.34 11.15
C LEU A 36 28.16 17.09 10.88
N GLN A 37 27.06 16.71 11.54
CA GLN A 37 25.76 17.41 11.44
C GLN A 37 25.82 18.82 12.02
N ILE A 38 26.71 19.04 12.98
CA ILE A 38 26.83 20.31 13.73
C ILE A 38 27.88 21.21 13.05
N VAL A 39 29.00 20.62 12.63
CA VAL A 39 30.18 21.36 12.16
C VAL A 39 30.13 21.67 10.66
N ASP A 40 29.52 20.79 9.87
CA ASP A 40 29.39 20.94 8.42
C ASP A 40 28.04 20.36 7.95
N PRO A 41 26.93 21.06 8.29
CA PRO A 41 25.58 20.57 8.00
C PRO A 41 25.33 20.40 6.50
N GLU A 42 25.81 21.34 5.67
CA GLU A 42 25.64 21.29 4.20
C GLU A 42 26.24 20.00 3.63
N ARG A 43 27.43 19.63 4.07
CA ARG A 43 28.09 18.44 3.57
C ARG A 43 27.53 17.15 4.14
N PHE A 44 27.14 17.15 5.42
CA PHE A 44 26.40 16.03 5.98
C PHE A 44 25.11 15.76 5.18
N GLU A 45 24.35 16.81 4.87
CA GLU A 45 23.14 16.73 4.05
C GLU A 45 23.44 16.21 2.64
N ASP A 46 24.50 16.67 2.00
CA ASP A 46 24.90 16.20 0.67
C ASP A 46 25.31 14.71 0.66
N GLU A 47 26.04 14.26 1.67
CA GLU A 47 26.45 12.86 1.80
C GLU A 47 25.24 11.95 2.09
N GLU A 48 24.35 12.35 3.00
CA GLU A 48 23.11 11.62 3.28
C GLU A 48 22.17 11.63 2.08
N ARG A 49 22.04 12.75 1.35
CA ARG A 49 21.28 12.81 0.10
C ARG A 49 21.83 11.82 -0.92
N ARG A 50 23.15 11.77 -1.13
CA ARG A 50 23.79 10.81 -2.05
C ARG A 50 23.55 9.37 -1.62
N ARG A 51 23.64 9.10 -0.32
CA ARG A 51 23.37 7.78 0.26
C ARG A 51 21.92 7.35 0.04
N LEU A 52 20.96 8.23 0.32
CA LEU A 52 19.54 8.00 0.10
C LEU A 52 19.23 7.78 -1.39
N GLN A 53 19.74 8.63 -2.28
CA GLN A 53 19.61 8.44 -3.72
C GLN A 53 20.21 7.11 -4.19
N GLY A 54 21.36 6.71 -3.63
CA GLY A 54 21.96 5.40 -3.87
C GLY A 54 21.04 4.26 -3.44
N ALA A 55 20.48 4.34 -2.22
CA ALA A 55 19.54 3.37 -1.69
C ALA A 55 18.26 3.29 -2.52
N GLU A 56 17.70 4.41 -2.96
CA GLU A 56 16.51 4.48 -3.82
C GLU A 56 16.76 3.83 -5.18
N ARG A 57 17.92 4.09 -5.81
CA ARG A 57 18.30 3.41 -7.06
C ARG A 57 18.40 1.90 -6.87
N GLN A 58 19.01 1.45 -5.78
CA GLN A 58 19.09 0.01 -5.47
C GLN A 58 17.72 -0.60 -5.19
N ALA A 59 16.84 0.10 -4.46
CA ALA A 59 15.48 -0.32 -4.21
C ALA A 59 14.68 -0.45 -5.52
N ALA A 60 14.84 0.53 -6.43
CA ALA A 60 14.19 0.53 -7.73
C ALA A 60 14.62 -0.66 -8.62
N LEU A 61 15.87 -1.11 -8.49
CA LEU A 61 16.38 -2.29 -9.21
C LEU A 61 15.92 -3.62 -8.61
N ARG A 62 15.69 -3.67 -7.29
CA ARG A 62 15.36 -4.90 -6.56
C ARG A 62 13.87 -5.11 -6.33
N GLN A 63 13.05 -4.08 -6.58
CA GLN A 63 11.61 -4.15 -6.39
C GLN A 63 11.00 -5.27 -7.27
N ARG A 64 10.06 -6.01 -6.70
CA ARG A 64 9.34 -7.08 -7.38
C ARG A 64 8.01 -7.34 -6.71
N LEU A 65 6.99 -7.69 -7.48
CA LEU A 65 5.68 -8.11 -6.99
C LEU A 65 5.29 -9.41 -7.68
N ARG A 66 4.74 -10.36 -6.93
CA ARG A 66 4.31 -11.69 -7.41
C ARG A 66 2.94 -12.03 -6.87
N LEU A 67 2.07 -12.52 -7.75
CA LEU A 67 0.79 -13.12 -7.42
C LEU A 67 0.89 -14.61 -7.74
N ARG A 68 0.46 -15.47 -6.82
CA ARG A 68 0.44 -16.92 -7.01
C ARG A 68 -0.83 -17.49 -6.40
N ALA A 69 -1.65 -18.19 -7.17
CA ALA A 69 -2.78 -18.92 -6.60
C ALA A 69 -2.29 -20.00 -5.65
N VAL A 70 -3.00 -20.11 -4.52
CA VAL A 70 -2.75 -21.12 -3.49
C VAL A 70 -3.79 -22.23 -3.58
N GLY A 71 -4.96 -21.96 -4.14
CA GLY A 71 -6.13 -22.85 -4.11
C GLY A 71 -7.21 -22.31 -3.18
N ASP A 72 -8.37 -22.94 -3.17
CA ASP A 72 -9.51 -22.63 -2.28
C ASP A 72 -9.99 -21.16 -2.32
N GLY A 73 -9.88 -20.53 -3.50
CA GLY A 73 -10.27 -19.12 -3.69
C GLY A 73 -9.28 -18.10 -3.12
N LEU A 74 -8.07 -18.52 -2.75
CA LEU A 74 -7.03 -17.66 -2.20
C LEU A 74 -5.84 -17.48 -3.17
N THR A 75 -5.39 -16.24 -3.28
CA THR A 75 -4.18 -15.85 -4.02
C THR A 75 -3.17 -15.21 -3.08
N ARG A 76 -1.94 -15.70 -3.08
CA ARG A 76 -0.83 -15.11 -2.32
C ARG A 76 -0.22 -13.97 -3.12
N ILE A 77 -0.25 -12.78 -2.53
CA ILE A 77 0.48 -11.60 -3.01
C ILE A 77 1.75 -11.46 -2.18
N SER A 78 2.91 -11.38 -2.82
CA SER A 78 4.20 -11.19 -2.15
C SER A 78 5.08 -10.23 -2.94
N GLY A 79 5.77 -9.32 -2.26
CA GLY A 79 6.59 -8.32 -2.94
C GLY A 79 7.66 -7.70 -2.05
N VAL A 80 8.64 -7.12 -2.72
CA VAL A 80 9.65 -6.22 -2.14
C VAL A 80 9.43 -4.88 -2.82
N LEU A 81 9.09 -3.85 -2.05
CA LEU A 81 8.75 -2.52 -2.55
C LEU A 81 9.70 -1.48 -1.96
N PRO A 82 9.96 -0.35 -2.65
CA PRO A 82 10.62 0.79 -2.03
C PRO A 82 9.85 1.27 -0.79
N ASP A 83 10.56 1.69 0.26
CA ASP A 83 9.96 2.06 1.55
C ASP A 83 8.90 3.17 1.39
N ALA A 84 9.15 4.16 0.54
CA ALA A 84 8.18 5.23 0.26
C ALA A 84 6.85 4.69 -0.32
N VAL A 85 6.92 3.66 -1.18
CA VAL A 85 5.73 3.03 -1.77
C VAL A 85 5.02 2.16 -0.72
N ALA A 86 5.77 1.39 0.06
CA ALA A 86 5.23 0.56 1.13
C ALA A 86 4.55 1.41 2.22
N ALA A 87 5.15 2.53 2.62
CA ALA A 87 4.58 3.47 3.58
C ALA A 87 3.27 4.09 3.06
N ARG A 88 3.23 4.46 1.77
CA ARG A 88 2.00 4.96 1.14
C ARG A 88 0.89 3.90 1.13
N LEU A 89 1.20 2.67 0.72
CA LEU A 89 0.22 1.57 0.76
C LEU A 89 -0.27 1.32 2.18
N ALA A 90 0.63 1.23 3.16
CA ALA A 90 0.26 1.05 4.56
C ALA A 90 -0.66 2.17 5.06
N THR A 91 -0.39 3.43 4.68
CA THR A 91 -1.24 4.58 5.02
C THR A 91 -2.66 4.40 4.47
N TYR A 92 -2.81 3.98 3.22
CA TYR A 92 -4.12 3.74 2.62
C TYR A 92 -4.87 2.60 3.34
N LEU A 93 -4.20 1.47 3.58
CA LEU A 93 -4.81 0.35 4.31
C LEU A 93 -5.19 0.73 5.75
N HIS A 94 -4.38 1.56 6.40
CA HIS A 94 -4.69 2.08 7.73
C HIS A 94 -5.92 2.98 7.73
N ALA A 95 -6.15 3.76 6.67
CA ALA A 95 -7.37 4.55 6.54
C ALA A 95 -8.63 3.66 6.49
N PHE A 96 -8.59 2.54 5.75
CA PHE A 96 -9.71 1.58 5.68
C PHE A 96 -9.86 0.70 6.93
N THR A 97 -8.83 0.59 7.78
CA THR A 97 -8.91 -0.17 9.04
C THR A 97 -9.22 0.72 10.25
N ASN A 98 -9.33 2.04 10.09
CA ASN A 98 -9.65 2.94 11.19
C ASN A 98 -11.16 2.94 11.47
N PRO A 99 -11.63 2.45 12.62
CA PRO A 99 -13.07 2.37 12.93
C PRO A 99 -13.76 3.74 12.91
N ARG A 100 -13.00 4.84 13.06
CA ARG A 100 -13.52 6.22 13.13
C ARG A 100 -14.02 6.79 11.79
N LEU A 101 -13.84 6.11 10.67
CA LEU A 101 -14.36 6.54 9.37
C LEU A 101 -15.67 5.86 8.96
N ALA A 102 -16.10 4.81 9.66
CA ALA A 102 -17.33 4.07 9.33
C ALA A 102 -18.61 4.84 9.72
N ASP A 103 -18.53 5.66 10.76
CA ASP A 103 -19.56 6.63 11.12
C ASP A 103 -19.09 8.00 10.66
N GLY A 104 -19.93 8.75 9.93
CA GLY A 104 -19.64 10.08 9.36
C GLY A 104 -19.34 11.18 10.38
N ALA A 105 -18.38 10.98 11.27
CA ALA A 105 -17.91 11.93 12.24
C ALA A 105 -17.11 13.02 11.53
N VAL A 106 -17.77 14.15 11.41
CA VAL A 106 -17.25 15.47 11.06
C VAL A 106 -15.86 15.68 11.69
N ARG A 107 -14.93 16.19 10.88
CA ARG A 107 -13.60 16.64 11.31
C ARG A 107 -13.71 17.61 12.48
N GLY A 108 -13.32 17.17 13.67
CA GLY A 108 -12.87 18.04 14.76
C GLY A 108 -11.34 18.04 14.76
N SER A 109 -10.76 19.20 14.50
CA SER A 109 -9.31 19.43 14.59
C SER A 109 -8.74 19.11 15.97
N ALA A 110 -7.43 18.88 15.95
CA ALA A 110 -6.45 18.97 17.03
C ALA A 110 -6.20 17.69 17.86
N ASP A 111 -4.96 17.25 17.73
CA ASP A 111 -4.08 16.74 18.79
C ASP A 111 -4.61 15.59 19.64
N ASP A 112 -4.30 14.35 19.24
CA ASP A 112 -3.73 13.43 20.22
C ASP A 112 -2.89 12.33 19.54
N ALA A 113 -1.59 12.39 19.79
CA ALA A 113 -0.66 11.29 19.61
C ALA A 113 -0.87 10.29 20.76
N GLY A 114 -2.03 9.63 20.78
CA GLY A 114 -2.40 8.63 21.78
C GLY A 114 -2.38 7.24 21.16
N THR A 115 -1.37 6.46 21.55
CA THR A 115 -1.26 5.00 21.39
C THR A 115 -2.59 4.28 21.26
N ALA A 116 -2.92 3.84 20.04
CA ALA A 116 -4.00 2.88 19.80
C ALA A 116 -3.55 1.45 20.17
N GLU A 117 -3.16 1.28 21.44
CA GLU A 117 -3.20 -0.01 22.13
C GLU A 117 -4.55 -0.10 22.85
N GLY A 118 -5.61 -0.11 22.06
CA GLY A 118 -6.97 -0.32 22.52
C GLY A 118 -7.48 -1.59 21.87
N GLU A 119 -7.27 -2.72 22.53
CA GLU A 119 -8.03 -3.95 22.26
C GLU A 119 -9.52 -3.62 22.41
N GLU A 120 -10.20 -3.32 21.30
CA GLU A 120 -11.65 -3.32 21.24
C GLU A 120 -12.14 -4.76 21.42
N ARG A 121 -12.29 -5.15 22.69
CA ARG A 121 -13.05 -6.32 23.13
C ARG A 121 -14.54 -6.05 22.93
N GLY A 122 -14.98 -6.03 21.68
CA GLY A 122 -16.37 -6.22 21.30
C GLY A 122 -16.66 -7.71 21.10
N PHE A 123 -17.84 -8.18 21.49
CA PHE A 123 -18.29 -9.57 21.30
C PHE A 123 -18.15 -10.01 19.84
N GLY A 124 -17.05 -10.68 19.52
CA GLY A 124 -16.69 -11.16 18.18
C GLY A 124 -15.18 -11.37 18.13
N GLN A 125 -14.73 -12.51 17.59
CA GLN A 125 -13.31 -12.86 17.47
C GLN A 125 -12.45 -11.64 17.13
N ALA A 126 -11.41 -11.38 17.93
CA ALA A 126 -10.40 -10.37 17.61
C ALA A 126 -9.93 -10.62 16.17
N VAL A 127 -10.42 -9.83 15.23
CA VAL A 127 -10.11 -10.02 13.81
C VAL A 127 -8.63 -9.74 13.69
N ASN A 128 -7.84 -10.79 13.49
CA ASN A 128 -6.39 -10.74 13.44
C ASN A 128 -5.97 -9.59 12.50
N ARG A 129 -5.06 -8.71 12.95
CA ARG A 129 -4.61 -7.52 12.22
C ARG A 129 -4.31 -7.77 10.72
N PRO A 130 -3.68 -8.88 10.30
CA PRO A 130 -3.48 -9.23 8.89
C PRO A 130 -4.77 -9.44 8.11
N ARG A 131 -5.82 -10.02 8.72
CA ARG A 131 -7.12 -10.19 8.08
C ARG A 131 -7.79 -8.84 7.82
N ARG A 132 -7.77 -7.92 8.79
CA ARG A 132 -8.29 -6.55 8.61
C ARG A 132 -7.55 -5.81 7.49
N LEU A 133 -6.23 -5.97 7.41
CA LEU A 133 -5.42 -5.40 6.32
C LEU A 133 -5.76 -6.01 4.95
N ALA A 134 -6.05 -7.32 4.88
CA ALA A 134 -6.48 -7.97 3.65
C ALA A 134 -7.87 -7.48 3.19
N GLU A 135 -8.81 -7.34 4.12
CA GLU A 135 -10.14 -6.78 3.83
C GLU A 135 -10.04 -5.32 3.38
N ALA A 136 -9.22 -4.50 4.05
CA ALA A 136 -8.91 -3.13 3.65
C ALA A 136 -8.25 -3.03 2.27
N PHE A 137 -7.40 -3.99 1.90
CA PHE A 137 -6.78 -4.05 0.58
C PHE A 137 -7.82 -4.33 -0.50
N GLY A 138 -8.78 -5.21 -0.24
CA GLY A 138 -9.94 -5.42 -1.12
C GLY A 138 -10.76 -4.14 -1.31
N GLN A 139 -11.10 -3.45 -0.22
CA GLN A 139 -11.85 -2.19 -0.28
C GLN A 139 -11.11 -1.10 -1.05
N LEU A 140 -9.79 -0.95 -0.83
CA LEU A 140 -8.96 -0.02 -1.58
C LEU A 140 -9.04 -0.26 -3.09
N LEU A 141 -8.94 -1.52 -3.54
CA LEU A 141 -9.07 -1.87 -4.95
C LEU A 141 -10.46 -1.53 -5.52
N GLU A 142 -11.51 -1.72 -4.73
CA GLU A 142 -12.89 -1.36 -5.13
C GLU A 142 -13.12 0.17 -5.25
N THR A 143 -12.22 1.01 -4.71
CA THR A 143 -12.31 2.48 -4.86
C THR A 143 -11.55 3.06 -6.05
N LEU A 144 -10.77 2.25 -6.78
CA LEU A 144 -10.02 2.73 -7.94
C LEU A 144 -10.98 3.10 -9.07
N ASP A 145 -10.90 4.34 -9.55
CA ASP A 145 -11.69 4.79 -10.70
C ASP A 145 -11.18 4.13 -12.00
N PRO A 146 -11.95 3.24 -12.64
CA PRO A 146 -11.51 2.52 -13.84
C PRO A 146 -11.16 3.47 -15.00
N LYS A 147 -11.79 4.65 -15.06
CA LYS A 147 -11.55 5.66 -16.12
C LYS A 147 -10.19 6.34 -15.99
N ARG A 148 -9.53 6.20 -14.83
CA ARG A 148 -8.22 6.79 -14.54
C ARG A 148 -7.10 5.74 -14.53
N LEU A 149 -7.42 4.48 -14.79
CA LEU A 149 -6.43 3.41 -14.89
C LEU A 149 -5.76 3.38 -16.28
N PRO A 150 -4.48 2.99 -16.37
CA PRO A 150 -3.82 2.81 -17.66
C PRO A 150 -4.53 1.78 -18.54
N ILE A 151 -4.61 2.03 -19.84
CA ILE A 151 -5.19 1.10 -20.82
C ILE A 151 -4.41 -0.23 -20.80
N HIS A 152 -5.11 -1.35 -20.63
CA HIS A 152 -4.55 -2.70 -20.69
C HIS A 152 -5.12 -3.42 -21.91
N GLY A 153 -4.28 -3.89 -22.83
CA GLY A 153 -4.74 -4.66 -24.01
C GLY A 153 -5.55 -3.87 -25.05
N GLY A 154 -5.56 -2.54 -25.00
CA GLY A 154 -6.30 -1.69 -25.95
C GLY A 154 -7.60 -1.09 -25.41
N ASP A 155 -8.03 -1.45 -24.20
CA ASP A 155 -9.18 -0.86 -23.51
C ASP A 155 -8.86 -0.50 -22.04
N ALA A 156 -9.74 0.25 -21.37
CA ALA A 156 -9.65 0.52 -19.94
C ALA A 156 -9.50 -0.80 -19.15
N THR A 157 -8.75 -0.79 -18.04
CA THR A 157 -8.55 -1.98 -17.19
C THR A 157 -9.90 -2.44 -16.61
N ASN A 158 -10.57 -3.34 -17.33
CA ASN A 158 -11.86 -3.90 -16.96
C ASN A 158 -11.67 -5.37 -16.55
N VAL A 159 -12.44 -5.79 -15.55
CA VAL A 159 -12.57 -7.21 -15.19
C VAL A 159 -13.91 -7.68 -15.74
N THR A 160 -13.88 -8.59 -16.71
CA THR A 160 -15.11 -9.16 -17.28
C THR A 160 -15.63 -10.26 -16.37
N VAL A 161 -16.85 -10.10 -15.89
CA VAL A 161 -17.54 -11.08 -15.05
C VAL A 161 -18.71 -11.64 -15.86
N THR A 162 -18.72 -12.95 -16.11
CA THR A 162 -19.81 -13.62 -16.84
C THR A 162 -20.65 -14.42 -15.86
N ILE A 163 -21.96 -14.15 -15.84
CA ILE A 163 -22.92 -14.83 -14.97
C ILE A 163 -24.27 -14.97 -15.67
N SER A 164 -25.01 -16.05 -15.43
CA SER A 164 -26.37 -16.17 -15.96
C SER A 164 -27.31 -15.16 -15.29
N LEU A 165 -28.28 -14.67 -16.05
CA LEU A 165 -29.25 -13.68 -15.56
C LEU A 165 -30.03 -14.18 -14.33
N ASP A 166 -30.40 -15.47 -14.32
CA ASP A 166 -31.13 -16.08 -13.20
C ASP A 166 -30.24 -16.16 -11.95
N ALA A 167 -28.98 -16.59 -12.07
CA ALA A 167 -28.04 -16.58 -10.96
C ALA A 167 -27.77 -15.16 -10.44
N LEU A 168 -27.72 -14.18 -11.35
CA LEU A 168 -27.59 -12.76 -11.01
C LEU A 168 -28.85 -12.20 -10.35
N ARG A 169 -30.04 -12.73 -10.59
CA ARG A 169 -31.33 -12.30 -9.99
C ARG A 169 -31.64 -12.97 -8.67
N ASP A 170 -31.28 -14.24 -8.54
CA ASP A 170 -31.53 -15.03 -7.32
C ASP A 170 -30.38 -14.87 -6.30
N GLY A 171 -29.19 -14.50 -6.77
CA GLY A 171 -27.99 -14.28 -5.94
C GLY A 171 -27.31 -15.58 -5.54
N LEU A 172 -27.79 -16.67 -6.10
CA LEU A 172 -27.32 -18.03 -5.93
C LEU A 172 -26.76 -18.49 -7.27
N GLY A 173 -25.48 -18.85 -7.30
CA GLY A 173 -24.82 -19.31 -8.51
C GLY A 173 -23.36 -18.89 -8.59
N VAL A 174 -22.74 -19.25 -9.71
CA VAL A 174 -21.31 -19.03 -9.99
C VAL A 174 -21.21 -18.05 -11.15
N ALA A 175 -20.32 -17.08 -11.01
CA ALA A 175 -19.87 -16.22 -12.09
C ALA A 175 -18.45 -16.60 -12.46
N THR A 176 -18.10 -16.53 -13.74
CA THR A 176 -16.72 -16.70 -14.20
C THR A 176 -16.07 -15.34 -14.39
N LEU A 177 -14.75 -15.28 -14.17
CA LEU A 177 -13.94 -14.10 -14.41
C LEU A 177 -13.06 -14.37 -15.63
N ASP A 178 -13.10 -13.46 -16.60
CA ASP A 178 -12.16 -13.45 -17.71
C ASP A 178 -11.17 -12.30 -17.50
N ASN A 179 -10.02 -12.63 -16.93
CA ASN A 179 -8.92 -11.69 -16.74
C ASN A 179 -7.76 -12.06 -17.67
N GLY A 180 -7.46 -11.20 -18.64
CA GLY A 180 -6.33 -11.35 -19.56
C GLY A 180 -4.93 -11.24 -18.91
N VAL A 181 -4.82 -11.42 -17.59
CA VAL A 181 -3.57 -11.39 -16.84
C VAL A 181 -3.11 -12.83 -16.59
N PRO A 182 -1.87 -13.21 -16.99
CA PRO A 182 -1.36 -14.55 -16.74
C PRO A 182 -1.29 -14.83 -15.24
N GLY A 183 -2.06 -15.83 -14.79
CA GLY A 183 -2.01 -16.35 -13.44
C GLY A 183 -3.05 -17.45 -13.27
N ASP A 184 -2.58 -18.65 -12.92
CA ASP A 184 -3.44 -19.80 -12.68
C ASP A 184 -4.42 -19.45 -11.53
N GLY A 185 -5.74 -19.68 -11.68
CA GLY A 185 -6.67 -19.74 -10.54
C GLY A 185 -7.67 -18.60 -10.34
N PHE A 186 -7.91 -17.73 -11.33
CA PHE A 186 -8.91 -16.65 -11.23
C PHE A 186 -10.25 -16.97 -11.89
N GLU A 187 -10.65 -18.24 -12.04
CA GLU A 187 -11.69 -18.59 -13.02
C GLU A 187 -13.14 -18.35 -12.56
N ALA A 188 -13.41 -18.34 -11.24
CA ALA A 188 -14.78 -18.30 -10.73
C ALA A 188 -14.94 -17.54 -9.40
N ILE A 189 -16.07 -16.83 -9.27
CA ILE A 189 -16.53 -16.17 -8.06
C ILE A 189 -18.03 -16.45 -7.83
N THR A 190 -18.54 -16.15 -6.63
CA THR A 190 -19.97 -16.31 -6.35
C THR A 190 -20.80 -15.18 -6.97
N ALA A 191 -22.08 -15.46 -7.26
CA ALA A 191 -23.04 -14.47 -7.74
C ALA A 191 -23.16 -13.26 -6.81
N ALA A 192 -23.11 -13.48 -5.49
CA ALA A 192 -23.11 -12.40 -4.50
C ALA A 192 -21.86 -11.50 -4.60
N HIS A 193 -20.68 -12.07 -4.86
CA HIS A 193 -19.45 -11.30 -5.09
C HIS A 193 -19.55 -10.51 -6.40
N ALA A 194 -20.01 -11.14 -7.48
CA ALA A 194 -20.24 -10.48 -8.77
C ALA A 194 -21.17 -9.25 -8.64
N ARG A 195 -22.28 -9.37 -7.90
CA ARG A 195 -23.18 -8.24 -7.61
C ARG A 195 -22.49 -7.10 -6.88
N ARG A 196 -21.70 -7.41 -5.83
CA ARG A 196 -20.99 -6.38 -5.05
C ARG A 196 -20.05 -5.57 -5.94
N LEU A 197 -19.29 -6.26 -6.80
CA LEU A 197 -18.40 -5.62 -7.78
C LEU A 197 -19.19 -4.73 -8.76
N ALA A 198 -20.30 -5.23 -9.31
CA ALA A 198 -21.14 -4.49 -10.24
C ALA A 198 -21.75 -3.22 -9.59
N CYS A 199 -22.26 -3.33 -8.36
CA CYS A 199 -22.84 -2.20 -7.62
C CYS A 199 -21.80 -1.11 -7.32
N ASN A 200 -20.61 -1.49 -6.85
CA ASN A 200 -19.56 -0.52 -6.50
C ASN A 200 -18.98 0.17 -7.74
N ALA A 201 -18.84 -0.54 -8.85
CA ALA A 201 -18.32 0.00 -10.09
C ALA A 201 -19.36 0.81 -10.91
N ARG A 202 -20.59 0.99 -10.41
CA ARG A 202 -21.72 1.61 -11.14
C ARG A 202 -21.87 1.05 -12.56
N ILE A 203 -21.66 -0.26 -12.71
CA ILE A 203 -21.73 -0.92 -14.01
C ILE A 203 -23.19 -1.02 -14.42
N ILE A 204 -23.48 -0.60 -15.64
CA ILE A 204 -24.75 -0.86 -16.28
C ILE A 204 -24.63 -2.24 -16.94
N PRO A 205 -25.53 -3.20 -16.67
CA PRO A 205 -25.40 -4.55 -17.19
C PRO A 205 -25.39 -4.54 -18.73
N ALA A 206 -24.43 -5.28 -19.31
CA ALA A 206 -24.45 -5.65 -20.71
C ALA A 206 -25.09 -7.05 -20.84
N VAL A 207 -26.05 -7.20 -21.73
CA VAL A 207 -26.70 -8.49 -22.01
C VAL A 207 -25.99 -9.12 -23.21
N LEU A 208 -25.46 -10.33 -23.02
CA LEU A 208 -24.86 -11.12 -24.08
C LEU A 208 -25.87 -12.12 -24.66
N GLY A 209 -25.82 -12.32 -25.97
CA GLY A 209 -26.54 -13.36 -26.68
C GLY A 209 -25.91 -14.73 -26.48
N SER A 210 -26.57 -15.78 -27.00
CA SER A 210 -26.06 -17.16 -26.91
C SER A 210 -24.67 -17.33 -27.51
N ASP A 211 -24.35 -16.52 -28.53
CA ASP A 211 -23.05 -16.53 -29.22
C ASP A 211 -22.04 -15.54 -28.61
N SER A 212 -22.27 -15.11 -27.36
CA SER A 212 -21.44 -14.12 -26.64
C SER A 212 -21.34 -12.74 -27.31
N GLU A 213 -22.29 -12.43 -28.18
CA GLU A 213 -22.43 -11.11 -28.81
C GLU A 213 -23.15 -10.13 -27.90
N VAL A 214 -22.75 -8.86 -27.91
CA VAL A 214 -23.38 -7.81 -27.10
C VAL A 214 -24.75 -7.47 -27.72
N LEU A 215 -25.83 -7.87 -27.04
CA LEU A 215 -27.21 -7.62 -27.46
C LEU A 215 -27.77 -6.30 -26.95
N ASP A 216 -27.39 -5.91 -25.73
CA ASP A 216 -27.79 -4.64 -25.14
C ASP A 216 -26.68 -4.12 -24.22
N LEU A 217 -26.36 -2.83 -24.37
CA LEU A 217 -25.50 -2.09 -23.47
C LEU A 217 -26.44 -1.10 -22.78
N GLY A 218 -27.00 -1.50 -21.64
CA GLY A 218 -27.83 -0.59 -20.88
C GLY A 218 -27.09 0.76 -20.70
N ARG A 219 -27.79 1.86 -20.96
CA ARG A 219 -27.27 3.23 -20.86
C ARG A 219 -27.56 3.87 -19.51
#